data_AF-A0A950PXL2-F1
#
_entry.id   AF-A0A950PXL2-F1
#
_cell.length_a   1.000
_cell.length_b   1.000
_cell.length_c   1.000
_cell.angle_alpha   90.00
_cell.angle_beta   90.00
_cell.angle_gamma   90.00
#
_symmetry.space_group_name_H-M   'P 1'
#
loop_
_entity.id
_entity.type
_entity.pdbx_description
1 polymer ?
#
loop_
_entity_poly.entity_id
_entity_poly.type
_entity_poly.pdbx_seq_one_letter_code
_entity_poly.pdbx_strand_id
1 'polypeptide(L)'
;MRRLVGFLSLFALFAGGLTVGTAVTASATTTCNGFIQNQTIVGNLYVPGTYCELQNVTIKGSVTAQPGSALILDAPVHITGNLTAYNMNFSNCSTSSRGIVQIDGSIIVNGGAFQICDNWKVLGSVNISSLFSGPFVSSECDGECGLDPDGVQIGGSFTLQNNSDKTGQMLGWTVGGSGFINNNGGGNLDISNSTFGSYLTCSGNTTGFTGTGDNSHSQAGPNKNGFVGQCAGLGGGGSPG
;
A
#
# COMPACT_ATOMS: atom_id res chain seq x y z
N MET A 1 -42.47 -67.50 20.63
CA MET A 1 -42.57 -66.08 20.23
C MET A 1 -41.46 -65.29 20.93
N ARG A 2 -40.46 -64.85 20.17
CA ARG A 2 -40.01 -63.44 20.02
C ARG A 2 -39.69 -62.67 21.32
N ARG A 3 -38.40 -62.39 21.54
CA ARG A 3 -37.76 -61.03 21.64
C ARG A 3 -36.32 -61.18 22.20
N LEU A 4 -35.28 -61.10 21.37
CA LEU A 4 -34.44 -59.91 21.05
C LEU A 4 -33.76 -59.32 22.31
N VAL A 5 -32.50 -59.64 22.63
CA VAL A 5 -31.20 -59.10 22.13
C VAL A 5 -30.97 -57.62 22.45
N GLY A 6 -29.85 -57.31 23.10
CA GLY A 6 -29.24 -55.98 23.04
C GLY A 6 -28.19 -55.66 24.11
N PHE A 7 -27.06 -56.37 24.11
CA PHE A 7 -25.86 -55.92 24.84
C PHE A 7 -25.22 -54.76 24.08
N LEU A 8 -25.23 -53.56 24.67
CA LEU A 8 -24.64 -52.35 24.11
C LEU A 8 -23.16 -52.27 24.56
N SER A 9 -22.24 -52.79 23.75
CA SER A 9 -20.80 -52.65 23.99
C SER A 9 -20.32 -51.28 23.49
N LEU A 10 -20.03 -50.38 24.42
CA LEU A 10 -19.51 -49.04 24.19
C LEU A 10 -18.01 -49.13 23.82
N PHE A 11 -17.69 -49.16 22.53
CA PHE A 11 -16.32 -48.96 22.05
C PHE A 11 -15.99 -47.46 22.10
N ALA A 12 -15.22 -47.05 23.10
CA ALA A 12 -14.60 -45.73 23.15
C ALA A 12 -13.47 -45.68 22.12
N LEU A 13 -13.79 -45.20 20.92
CA LEU A 13 -12.83 -44.87 19.89
C LEU A 13 -12.09 -43.58 20.31
N PHE A 14 -10.93 -43.72 20.93
CA PHE A 14 -9.99 -42.62 21.12
C PHE A 14 -9.46 -42.19 19.74
N ALA A 15 -10.17 -41.27 19.09
CA ALA A 15 -9.68 -40.53 17.96
C ALA A 15 -8.62 -39.53 18.47
N GLY A 16 -7.39 -40.00 18.62
CA GLY A 16 -6.22 -39.15 18.80
C GLY A 16 -6.06 -38.29 17.55
N GLY A 17 -6.59 -37.07 17.60
CA GLY A 17 -6.37 -36.03 16.61
C GLY A 17 -4.91 -35.67 16.60
N LEU A 18 -4.14 -36.31 15.71
CA LEU A 18 -2.79 -35.90 15.37
C LEU A 18 -2.90 -34.56 14.63
N THR A 19 -2.93 -33.45 15.38
CA THR A 19 -2.75 -32.13 14.81
C THR A 19 -1.32 -32.07 14.29
N VAL A 20 -1.18 -32.24 12.97
CA VAL A 20 0.07 -31.99 12.27
C VAL A 20 0.32 -30.50 12.39
N GLY A 21 1.03 -30.10 13.46
CA GLY A 21 1.52 -28.75 13.60
C GLY A 21 2.47 -28.52 12.44
N THR A 22 2.03 -27.78 11.42
CA THR A 22 2.91 -27.25 10.39
C THR A 22 3.93 -26.39 11.12
N ALA A 23 5.13 -26.94 11.32
CA ALA A 23 6.25 -26.19 11.85
C ALA A 23 6.40 -24.96 10.96
N VAL A 24 6.12 -23.78 11.52
CA VAL A 24 6.38 -22.52 10.86
C VAL A 24 7.90 -22.47 10.74
N THR A 25 8.43 -22.86 9.58
CA THR A 25 9.85 -22.74 9.29
C THR A 25 10.24 -21.30 9.57
N ALA A 26 11.12 -21.10 10.54
CA ALA A 26 11.67 -19.80 10.84
C ALA A 26 12.25 -19.24 9.53
N SER A 27 11.58 -18.23 8.99
CA SER A 27 11.99 -17.57 7.77
C SER A 27 13.37 -16.95 8.02
N ALA A 28 14.37 -17.31 7.21
CA ALA A 28 15.69 -16.73 7.33
C ALA A 28 15.59 -15.21 7.12
N THR A 29 16.28 -14.43 7.95
CA THR A 29 16.33 -12.97 7.80
C THR A 29 17.62 -12.59 7.09
N THR A 30 17.50 -11.98 5.92
CA THR A 30 18.61 -11.35 5.20
C THR A 30 18.64 -9.87 5.55
N THR A 31 19.83 -9.33 5.80
CA THR A 31 20.02 -7.89 6.03
C THR A 31 20.49 -7.23 4.74
N CYS A 32 19.84 -6.13 4.35
CA CYS A 32 20.29 -5.30 3.24
C CYS A 32 21.09 -4.11 3.77
N ASN A 33 22.30 -3.92 3.24
CA ASN A 33 23.12 -2.74 3.50
C ASN A 33 23.94 -2.43 2.24
N GLY A 34 23.35 -1.62 1.35
CA GLY A 34 23.90 -1.36 0.02
C GLY A 34 22.94 -1.78 -1.08
N PHE A 35 23.48 -2.40 -2.13
CA PHE A 35 22.77 -2.71 -3.35
C PHE A 35 22.58 -4.22 -3.50
N ILE A 36 21.32 -4.66 -3.68
CA ILE A 36 20.99 -6.05 -4.02
C ILE A 36 20.38 -6.06 -5.41
N GLN A 37 20.98 -6.83 -6.31
CA GLN A 37 20.56 -6.89 -7.69
C GLN A 37 20.46 -8.33 -8.21
N ASN A 38 19.48 -8.59 -9.08
CA ASN A 38 19.35 -9.84 -9.85
C ASN A 38 19.30 -11.09 -8.97
N GLN A 39 18.60 -11.03 -7.83
CA GLN A 39 18.62 -12.08 -6.81
C GLN A 39 17.23 -12.43 -6.29
N THR A 40 17.09 -13.69 -5.86
CA THR A 40 15.94 -14.15 -5.06
C THR A 40 16.36 -14.33 -3.61
N ILE A 41 15.73 -13.58 -2.70
CA ILE A 41 15.90 -13.72 -1.27
C ILE A 41 14.81 -14.68 -0.76
N VAL A 42 15.22 -15.82 -0.18
CA VAL A 42 14.29 -16.73 0.49
C VAL A 42 14.23 -16.38 1.96
N GLY A 43 13.13 -15.74 2.33
CA GLY A 43 12.86 -15.30 3.69
C GLY A 43 12.65 -13.80 3.77
N ASN A 44 12.73 -13.25 4.99
CA ASN A 44 12.46 -11.84 5.24
C ASN A 44 13.69 -10.99 4.93
N LEU A 45 13.48 -9.77 4.43
CA LEU A 45 14.52 -8.77 4.27
C LEU A 45 14.40 -7.69 5.35
N TYR A 46 15.51 -7.39 6.01
CA TYR A 46 15.61 -6.36 7.03
C TYR A 46 16.58 -5.26 6.61
N VAL A 47 16.18 -4.00 6.74
CA VAL A 47 17.02 -2.82 6.45
C VAL A 47 17.30 -2.07 7.75
N PRO A 48 18.52 -2.11 8.30
CA PRO A 48 18.83 -1.71 9.68
C PRO A 48 19.03 -0.19 9.85
N GLY A 49 18.31 0.65 9.11
CA GLY A 49 18.50 2.10 9.15
C GLY A 49 19.64 2.61 8.25
N THR A 50 20.04 1.80 7.26
CA THR A 50 21.04 2.19 6.25
C THR A 50 20.41 2.31 4.86
N TYR A 51 21.23 2.70 3.89
CA TYR A 51 20.86 2.63 2.48
C TYR A 51 20.64 1.18 2.04
N CYS A 52 19.52 0.93 1.37
CA CYS A 52 19.24 -0.33 0.70
C CYS A 52 18.55 -0.04 -0.64
N GLU A 53 19.15 -0.50 -1.73
CA GLU A 53 18.53 -0.44 -3.04
C GLU A 53 18.35 -1.86 -3.57
N LEU A 54 17.13 -2.15 -4.01
CA LEU A 54 16.73 -3.41 -4.60
C LEU A 54 16.47 -3.19 -6.08
N GLN A 55 17.18 -3.92 -6.93
CA GLN A 55 16.99 -3.85 -8.38
C GLN A 55 16.87 -5.23 -9.02
N ASN A 56 15.76 -5.51 -9.69
CA ASN A 56 15.49 -6.85 -10.24
C ASN A 56 15.58 -7.94 -9.16
N VAL A 57 14.86 -7.76 -8.05
CA VAL A 57 14.91 -8.63 -6.87
C VAL A 57 13.55 -9.27 -6.61
N THR A 58 13.55 -10.55 -6.24
CA THR A 58 12.37 -11.25 -5.71
C THR A 58 12.60 -11.62 -4.25
N ILE A 59 11.68 -11.25 -3.36
CA ILE A 59 11.72 -11.53 -1.93
C ILE A 59 10.56 -12.47 -1.59
N LYS A 60 10.91 -13.71 -1.25
CA LYS A 60 9.98 -14.74 -0.79
C LYS A 60 9.74 -14.60 0.73
N GLY A 61 9.31 -13.43 1.14
CA GLY A 61 9.04 -13.05 2.52
C GLY A 61 8.63 -11.59 2.61
N SER A 62 8.67 -11.03 3.82
CA SER A 62 8.34 -9.63 4.07
C SER A 62 9.59 -8.75 4.12
N VAL A 63 9.42 -7.47 3.86
CA VAL A 63 10.47 -6.45 3.98
C VAL A 63 10.14 -5.55 5.16
N THR A 64 11.14 -5.29 6.01
CA THR A 64 11.03 -4.34 7.11
C THR A 64 12.19 -3.36 7.07
N ALA A 65 11.89 -2.08 6.88
CA ALA A 65 12.85 -0.99 6.87
C ALA A 65 12.73 -0.17 8.16
N GLN A 66 13.81 -0.11 8.92
CA GLN A 66 13.86 0.60 10.21
C GLN A 66 13.97 2.11 10.04
N PRO A 67 13.67 2.89 11.11
CA PRO A 67 13.89 4.34 11.13
C PRO A 67 15.29 4.73 10.62
N GLY A 68 15.34 5.77 9.78
CA GLY A 68 16.58 6.27 9.18
C GLY A 68 17.05 5.50 7.94
N SER A 69 16.36 4.42 7.55
CA SER A 69 16.67 3.70 6.32
C SER A 69 16.33 4.51 5.08
N ALA A 70 17.08 4.27 4.00
CA ALA A 70 16.72 4.72 2.66
C ALA A 70 16.52 3.47 1.80
N LEU A 71 15.27 3.00 1.73
CA LEU A 71 14.89 1.85 0.92
C LEU A 71 14.41 2.32 -0.45
N ILE A 72 15.15 1.93 -1.49
CA ILE A 72 14.81 2.20 -2.89
C ILE A 72 14.39 0.89 -3.53
N LEU A 73 13.18 0.86 -4.09
CA LEU A 73 12.67 -0.24 -4.90
C LEU A 73 12.82 0.13 -6.37
N ASP A 74 14.02 -0.07 -6.92
CA ASP A 74 14.24 0.15 -8.35
C ASP A 74 13.70 -1.05 -9.10
N ALA A 75 12.59 -0.84 -9.80
CA ALA A 75 11.88 -1.92 -10.45
C ALA A 75 12.81 -2.72 -11.42
N PRO A 76 12.50 -4.00 -11.70
CA PRO A 76 11.39 -4.75 -11.13
C PRO A 76 11.72 -5.28 -9.72
N VAL A 77 10.75 -5.22 -8.82
CA VAL A 77 10.89 -5.80 -7.48
C VAL A 77 9.62 -6.55 -7.14
N HIS A 78 9.74 -7.79 -6.68
CA HIS A 78 8.58 -8.58 -6.24
C HIS A 78 8.73 -9.00 -4.78
N ILE A 79 7.81 -8.57 -3.92
CA ILE A 79 7.75 -8.95 -2.51
C ILE A 79 6.48 -9.79 -2.31
N THR A 80 6.65 -11.07 -1.94
CA THR A 80 5.50 -11.97 -1.70
C THR A 80 4.82 -11.75 -0.36
N GLY A 81 5.49 -11.06 0.57
CA GLY A 81 4.97 -10.68 1.89
C GLY A 81 4.59 -9.22 1.97
N ASN A 82 4.63 -8.68 3.19
CA ASN A 82 4.32 -7.28 3.47
C ASN A 82 5.55 -6.39 3.30
N LEU A 83 5.33 -5.11 3.01
CA LEU A 83 6.34 -4.06 3.11
C LEU A 83 5.99 -3.17 4.31
N THR A 84 6.90 -3.08 5.27
CA THR A 84 6.77 -2.15 6.39
C THR A 84 7.98 -1.22 6.42
N ALA A 85 7.72 0.08 6.47
CA ALA A 85 8.77 1.09 6.48
C ALA A 85 8.49 2.17 7.53
N TYR A 86 9.51 2.48 8.32
CA TYR A 86 9.45 3.48 9.37
C TYR A 86 10.44 4.61 9.10
N ASN A 87 9.97 5.85 9.19
CA ASN A 87 10.78 7.07 9.12
C ASN A 87 11.90 7.00 8.06
N MET A 88 11.51 6.71 6.82
CA MET A 88 12.44 6.60 5.71
C MET A 88 12.96 7.96 5.26
N ASN A 89 14.23 8.03 4.85
CA ASN A 89 14.80 9.28 4.36
C ASN A 89 14.33 9.62 2.95
N PHE A 90 14.25 8.63 2.06
CA PHE A 90 13.75 8.79 0.69
C PHE A 90 13.52 7.42 0.04
N SER A 91 12.45 7.28 -0.74
CA SER A 91 12.31 6.24 -1.76
C SER A 91 12.12 6.93 -3.10
N ASN A 92 12.92 6.58 -4.11
CA ASN A 92 12.87 7.24 -5.41
C ASN A 92 12.13 6.40 -6.44
N CYS A 93 11.40 7.06 -7.32
CA CYS A 93 10.94 6.47 -8.57
C CYS A 93 11.99 6.68 -9.66
N SER A 94 12.48 5.61 -10.30
CA SER A 94 13.34 5.77 -11.48
C SER A 94 12.46 6.06 -12.71
N THR A 95 12.85 7.06 -13.50
CA THR A 95 12.12 7.50 -14.73
C THR A 95 12.27 6.54 -15.91
N SER A 96 13.09 5.51 -15.76
CA SER A 96 13.24 4.46 -16.77
C SER A 96 12.19 3.39 -16.55
N SER A 97 11.55 2.93 -17.63
CA SER A 97 10.50 1.90 -17.71
C SER A 97 10.94 0.51 -17.23
N ARG A 98 11.43 0.39 -16.00
CA ARG A 98 12.07 -0.79 -15.46
C ARG A 98 11.06 -1.76 -14.84
N GLY A 99 10.02 -2.14 -15.58
CA GLY A 99 9.05 -3.14 -15.09
C GLY A 99 8.26 -2.69 -13.85
N ILE A 100 7.76 -3.66 -13.07
CA ILE A 100 6.76 -3.43 -12.02
C ILE A 100 7.36 -3.66 -10.63
N VAL A 101 7.03 -2.80 -9.67
CA VAL A 101 7.10 -3.12 -8.24
C VAL A 101 5.79 -3.83 -7.86
N GLN A 102 5.90 -5.11 -7.53
CA GLN A 102 4.77 -5.94 -7.09
C GLN A 102 4.93 -6.32 -5.61
N ILE A 103 3.87 -6.14 -4.84
CA ILE A 103 3.79 -6.51 -3.43
C ILE A 103 2.52 -7.34 -3.24
N ASP A 104 2.65 -8.63 -2.93
CA ASP A 104 1.50 -9.52 -2.76
C ASP A 104 0.82 -9.33 -1.38
N GLY A 105 1.54 -8.72 -0.43
CA GLY A 105 1.00 -8.33 0.87
C GLY A 105 0.51 -6.88 0.90
N SER A 106 0.47 -6.33 2.11
CA SER A 106 0.12 -4.93 2.37
C SER A 106 1.36 -4.07 2.58
N ILE A 107 1.21 -2.77 2.33
CA ILE A 107 2.20 -1.75 2.59
C ILE A 107 1.78 -0.95 3.83
N ILE A 108 2.72 -0.78 4.77
CA ILE A 108 2.59 0.11 5.91
C ILE A 108 3.79 1.05 5.91
N VAL A 109 3.52 2.35 5.79
CA VAL A 109 4.53 3.40 5.90
C VAL A 109 4.14 4.34 7.03
N ASN A 110 5.07 4.55 7.96
CA ASN A 110 4.88 5.46 9.09
C ASN A 110 6.12 6.35 9.23
N GLY A 111 5.98 7.63 8.92
CA GLY A 111 7.08 8.59 8.98
C GLY A 111 7.93 8.61 7.72
N GLY A 112 8.67 9.71 7.55
CA GLY A 112 9.69 9.82 6.52
C GLY A 112 9.19 10.43 5.20
N ALA A 113 9.86 10.04 4.12
CA ALA A 113 9.46 10.25 2.74
C ALA A 113 9.28 8.90 2.04
N PHE A 114 8.15 8.73 1.35
CA PHE A 114 7.81 7.54 0.59
C PHE A 114 7.18 7.96 -0.74
N GLN A 115 7.47 7.27 -1.84
CA GLN A 115 6.95 7.58 -3.15
C GLN A 115 6.37 6.31 -3.76
N ILE A 116 5.16 6.44 -4.30
CA ILE A 116 4.55 5.41 -5.15
C ILE A 116 4.79 5.84 -6.60
N CYS A 117 5.25 4.90 -7.43
CA CYS A 117 5.59 5.15 -8.83
C CYS A 117 4.57 4.50 -9.77
N ASP A 118 4.73 4.75 -11.07
CA ASP A 118 3.93 4.12 -12.12
C ASP A 118 3.88 2.60 -11.97
N ASN A 119 2.72 2.04 -12.33
CA ASN A 119 2.49 0.61 -12.48
C ASN A 119 2.77 -0.23 -11.22
N TRP A 120 2.84 0.38 -10.03
CA TRP A 120 2.91 -0.38 -8.79
C TRP A 120 1.70 -1.29 -8.65
N LYS A 121 1.93 -2.54 -8.25
CA LYS A 121 0.89 -3.52 -8.01
C LYS A 121 0.95 -4.04 -6.59
N VAL A 122 -0.02 -3.66 -5.77
CA VAL A 122 -0.16 -4.09 -4.39
C VAL A 122 -1.41 -4.96 -4.30
N LEU A 123 -1.30 -6.24 -3.96
CA LEU A 123 -2.49 -7.09 -3.81
C LEU A 123 -3.23 -6.80 -2.50
N GLY A 124 -2.50 -6.40 -1.46
CA GLY A 124 -3.07 -6.01 -0.16
C GLY A 124 -3.49 -4.54 -0.10
N SER A 125 -3.51 -4.01 1.14
CA SER A 125 -3.86 -2.60 1.40
C SER A 125 -2.61 -1.73 1.49
N VAL A 126 -2.77 -0.43 1.30
CA VAL A 126 -1.71 0.57 1.48
C VAL A 126 -2.12 1.54 2.57
N ASN A 127 -1.30 1.65 3.62
CA ASN A 127 -1.50 2.60 4.71
C ASN A 127 -0.25 3.48 4.86
N ILE A 128 -0.41 4.77 4.57
CA ILE A 128 0.64 5.78 4.63
C ILE A 128 0.26 6.80 5.70
N SER A 129 1.19 7.03 6.62
CA SER A 129 0.98 8.00 7.68
C SER A 129 2.24 8.74 8.12
N SER A 130 2.05 9.94 8.67
CA SER A 130 3.10 10.72 9.34
C SER A 130 4.30 11.08 8.48
N LEU A 131 4.16 11.09 7.15
CA LEU A 131 5.21 11.55 6.26
C LEU A 131 5.49 13.05 6.47
N PHE A 132 6.75 13.44 6.32
CA PHE A 132 7.16 14.84 6.32
C PHE A 132 7.09 15.48 4.92
N SER A 133 6.91 14.67 3.87
CA SER A 133 6.70 15.09 2.49
C SER A 133 5.49 14.36 1.89
N GLY A 134 4.87 14.93 0.85
CA GLY A 134 3.81 14.25 0.10
C GLY A 134 4.31 12.91 -0.46
N PRO A 135 3.47 11.85 -0.47
CA PRO A 135 3.88 10.56 -1.02
C PRO A 135 3.84 10.50 -2.55
N PHE A 136 3.40 11.58 -3.16
CA PHE A 136 3.21 11.72 -4.59
C PHE A 136 4.28 12.68 -5.08
N VAL A 137 4.71 12.49 -6.32
CA VAL A 137 5.71 13.37 -6.92
C VAL A 137 4.98 14.66 -7.29
N SER A 138 5.55 15.81 -6.91
CA SER A 138 4.92 17.10 -7.21
C SER A 138 5.09 17.41 -8.69
N SER A 139 3.99 17.78 -9.35
CA SER A 139 3.94 18.13 -10.77
C SER A 139 4.55 19.50 -11.09
N GLU A 140 5.37 20.07 -10.19
CA GLU A 140 5.98 21.41 -10.34
C GLU A 140 7.25 21.43 -11.20
N CYS A 141 7.54 20.36 -11.93
CA CYS A 141 8.53 20.43 -12.99
C CYS A 141 7.83 20.68 -14.33
N ASP A 142 7.87 21.92 -14.78
CA ASP A 142 7.33 22.43 -16.04
C ASP A 142 8.05 21.89 -17.30
N GLY A 143 8.20 20.56 -17.42
CA GLY A 143 8.53 19.98 -18.71
C GLY A 143 9.17 18.60 -18.74
N GLU A 144 9.57 17.95 -17.64
CA GLU A 144 10.16 16.59 -17.73
C GLU A 144 10.39 15.81 -16.41
N CYS A 145 9.91 16.24 -15.23
CA CYS A 145 9.94 15.36 -14.04
C CYS A 145 8.70 14.45 -14.00
N GLY A 146 8.45 13.76 -15.12
CA GLY A 146 7.33 12.85 -15.33
C GLY A 146 7.37 11.66 -14.39
N LEU A 147 6.81 11.86 -13.20
CA LEU A 147 6.47 10.80 -12.27
C LEU A 147 5.09 11.10 -11.70
N ASP A 148 4.12 11.35 -12.58
CA ASP A 148 2.71 11.31 -12.20
C ASP A 148 2.36 9.82 -12.14
N PRO A 149 2.27 9.20 -10.93
CA PRO A 149 2.13 7.76 -10.83
C PRO A 149 0.86 7.31 -11.54
N ASP A 150 0.99 6.67 -12.70
CA ASP A 150 -0.12 6.14 -13.50
C ASP A 150 -0.19 4.61 -13.40
N GLY A 151 -1.39 4.06 -13.54
CA GLY A 151 -1.61 2.62 -13.59
C GLY A 151 -1.35 1.87 -12.27
N VAL A 152 -1.30 2.58 -11.14
CA VAL A 152 -1.14 1.96 -9.81
C VAL A 152 -2.38 1.12 -9.47
N GLN A 153 -2.16 -0.11 -9.04
CA GLN A 153 -3.20 -1.06 -8.64
C GLN A 153 -3.03 -1.45 -7.18
N ILE A 154 -4.06 -1.23 -6.36
CA ILE A 154 -4.15 -1.64 -4.97
C ILE A 154 -5.35 -2.57 -4.83
N GLY A 155 -5.16 -3.83 -4.48
CA GLY A 155 -6.25 -4.81 -4.35
C GLY A 155 -7.12 -4.55 -3.11
N GLY A 156 -6.52 -4.04 -2.03
CA GLY A 156 -7.20 -3.69 -0.79
C GLY A 156 -7.60 -2.21 -0.70
N SER A 157 -7.64 -1.69 0.53
CA SER A 157 -7.95 -0.29 0.79
C SER A 157 -6.71 0.59 0.71
N PHE A 158 -6.90 1.87 0.38
CA PHE A 158 -5.87 2.91 0.43
C PHE A 158 -6.15 3.85 1.59
N THR A 159 -5.13 4.17 2.39
CA THR A 159 -5.20 5.12 3.49
C THR A 159 -4.02 6.07 3.46
N LEU A 160 -4.30 7.37 3.50
CA LEU A 160 -3.34 8.44 3.59
C LEU A 160 -3.71 9.38 4.73
N GLN A 161 -2.95 9.38 5.83
CA GLN A 161 -3.34 10.15 7.01
C GLN A 161 -2.21 10.81 7.79
N ASN A 162 -2.51 11.94 8.44
CA ASN A 162 -1.57 12.62 9.35
C ASN A 162 -0.22 13.00 8.71
N ASN A 163 -0.17 13.20 7.39
CA ASN A 163 1.03 13.63 6.69
C ASN A 163 1.13 15.16 6.72
N SER A 164 2.33 15.73 6.75
CA SER A 164 2.53 17.19 6.72
C SER A 164 2.12 17.82 5.38
N ASP A 165 2.18 17.03 4.30
CA ASP A 165 1.93 17.44 2.92
C ASP A 165 1.26 16.28 2.16
N LYS A 166 0.39 16.64 1.21
CA LYS A 166 -0.30 15.70 0.30
C LYS A 166 -0.12 16.06 -1.17
N THR A 167 0.76 17.01 -1.50
CA THR A 167 0.98 17.47 -2.87
C THR A 167 1.27 16.31 -3.82
N GLY A 168 0.59 16.31 -4.97
CA GLY A 168 0.86 15.47 -6.13
C GLY A 168 -0.41 14.87 -6.72
N GLN A 169 -0.30 13.71 -7.35
CA GLN A 169 -1.38 13.17 -8.18
C GLN A 169 -1.60 11.67 -7.99
N MET A 170 -2.86 11.26 -8.06
CA MET A 170 -3.35 9.89 -8.17
C MET A 170 -4.09 9.77 -9.50
N LEU A 171 -3.35 9.64 -10.61
CA LEU A 171 -3.92 9.56 -11.96
C LEU A 171 -4.12 8.11 -12.37
N GLY A 172 -5.34 7.72 -12.73
CA GLY A 172 -5.57 6.37 -13.29
C GLY A 172 -5.41 5.22 -12.29
N TRP A 173 -5.42 5.50 -10.97
CA TRP A 173 -5.25 4.46 -9.96
C TRP A 173 -6.48 3.56 -9.90
N THR A 174 -6.26 2.29 -9.58
CA THR A 174 -7.33 1.34 -9.27
C THR A 174 -7.17 0.83 -7.84
N VAL A 175 -8.10 1.17 -6.97
CA VAL A 175 -8.15 0.71 -5.58
C VAL A 175 -9.35 -0.22 -5.42
N GLY A 176 -9.12 -1.50 -5.14
CA GLY A 176 -10.18 -2.51 -5.01
C GLY A 176 -11.08 -2.31 -3.78
N GLY A 177 -10.55 -1.68 -2.73
CA GLY A 177 -11.28 -1.34 -1.51
C GLY A 177 -11.74 0.11 -1.44
N SER A 178 -11.79 0.64 -0.21
CA SER A 178 -12.10 2.04 0.06
C SER A 178 -10.84 2.90 0.06
N GLY A 179 -10.98 4.19 -0.24
CA GLY A 179 -9.97 5.22 -0.04
C GLY A 179 -10.27 6.05 1.21
N PHE A 180 -9.28 6.28 2.07
CA PHE A 180 -9.41 7.16 3.24
C PHE A 180 -8.27 8.17 3.28
N ILE A 181 -8.60 9.46 3.20
CA ILE A 181 -7.63 10.56 3.22
C ILE A 181 -7.98 11.50 4.37
N ASN A 182 -7.14 11.57 5.40
CA ASN A 182 -7.50 12.26 6.64
C ASN A 182 -6.37 13.04 7.30
N ASN A 183 -6.65 14.27 7.73
CA ASN A 183 -5.72 15.09 8.53
C ASN A 183 -4.32 15.24 7.90
N ASN A 184 -4.27 15.39 6.58
CA ASN A 184 -3.04 15.73 5.89
C ASN A 184 -2.93 17.26 5.80
N GLY A 185 -1.72 17.80 5.96
CA GLY A 185 -1.44 19.23 5.97
C GLY A 185 -1.54 19.88 4.58
N GLY A 186 -0.55 20.70 4.22
CA GLY A 186 -0.56 21.55 3.01
C GLY A 186 -0.64 20.77 1.69
N GLY A 187 -0.58 21.48 0.57
CA GLY A 187 -0.48 20.88 -0.76
C GLY A 187 -1.80 20.58 -1.46
N ASN A 188 -1.73 20.32 -2.77
CA ASN A 188 -2.86 19.91 -3.59
C ASN A 188 -2.74 18.45 -4.04
N LEU A 189 -3.79 17.65 -3.83
CA LEU A 189 -3.84 16.27 -4.34
C LEU A 189 -4.86 16.19 -5.47
N ASP A 190 -4.39 15.91 -6.68
CA ASP A 190 -5.24 15.60 -7.82
C ASP A 190 -5.60 14.12 -7.81
N ILE A 191 -6.89 13.79 -7.86
CA ILE A 191 -7.37 12.39 -7.92
C ILE A 191 -8.21 12.22 -9.19
N SER A 192 -7.62 12.46 -10.35
CA SER A 192 -8.30 12.30 -11.65
C SER A 192 -8.23 10.87 -12.18
N ASN A 193 -9.28 10.44 -12.88
CA ASN A 193 -9.36 9.13 -13.57
C ASN A 193 -9.11 7.90 -12.67
N SER A 194 -9.19 8.04 -11.35
CA SER A 194 -8.98 6.96 -10.40
C SER A 194 -10.28 6.26 -10.02
N THR A 195 -10.21 4.95 -9.78
CA THR A 195 -11.35 4.10 -9.38
C THR A 195 -11.16 3.53 -7.99
N PHE A 196 -12.25 3.50 -7.22
CA PHE A 196 -12.32 2.88 -5.89
C PHE A 196 -13.45 1.85 -5.92
N GLY A 197 -13.21 0.64 -5.42
CA GLY A 197 -14.19 -0.44 -5.43
C GLY A 197 -15.33 -0.25 -4.43
N SER A 198 -15.17 0.69 -3.48
CA SER A 198 -16.20 1.06 -2.51
C SER A 198 -16.37 2.58 -2.43
N TYR A 199 -15.96 3.22 -1.33
CA TYR A 199 -16.09 4.66 -1.12
C TYR A 199 -14.72 5.34 -0.98
N LEU A 200 -14.67 6.62 -1.35
CA LEU A 200 -13.58 7.52 -1.01
C LEU A 200 -14.06 8.45 0.13
N THR A 201 -13.30 8.59 1.19
CA THR A 201 -13.63 9.51 2.29
C THR A 201 -12.47 10.46 2.53
N CYS A 202 -12.77 11.75 2.50
CA CYS A 202 -11.85 12.82 2.89
C CYS A 202 -12.33 13.48 4.18
N SER A 203 -11.48 13.62 5.19
CA SER A 203 -11.82 14.27 6.46
C SER A 203 -10.66 15.04 7.09
N GLY A 204 -10.94 15.82 8.14
CA GLY A 204 -9.94 16.66 8.83
C GLY A 204 -9.60 17.96 8.08
N ASN A 205 -8.46 18.59 8.41
CA ASN A 205 -7.97 19.83 7.78
C ASN A 205 -7.45 19.62 6.34
N THR A 206 -8.08 18.74 5.56
CA THR A 206 -7.64 18.36 4.21
C THR A 206 -8.26 19.30 3.17
N THR A 207 -7.72 20.50 3.00
CA THR A 207 -8.09 21.42 1.90
C THR A 207 -7.30 21.08 0.63
N GLY A 208 -7.71 21.52 -0.58
CA GLY A 208 -6.87 21.39 -1.79
C GLY A 208 -6.96 20.04 -2.51
N PHE A 209 -8.15 19.49 -2.72
CA PHE A 209 -8.35 18.39 -3.66
C PHE A 209 -8.78 18.93 -5.03
N THR A 210 -8.15 18.46 -6.10
CA THR A 210 -8.54 18.75 -7.49
C THR A 210 -8.83 17.44 -8.23
N GLY A 211 -9.48 17.56 -9.39
CA GLY A 211 -9.61 16.45 -10.33
C GLY A 211 -10.96 16.38 -11.04
N THR A 212 -10.96 15.77 -12.23
CA THR A 212 -12.17 15.48 -13.00
C THR A 212 -12.62 14.05 -12.71
N GLY A 213 -13.77 13.91 -12.06
CA GLY A 213 -14.41 12.61 -11.96
C GLY A 213 -14.90 12.17 -13.32
N ASP A 214 -14.39 11.07 -13.85
CA ASP A 214 -15.08 10.39 -14.94
C ASP A 214 -16.31 9.68 -14.33
N ASN A 215 -17.46 10.33 -14.48
CA ASN A 215 -18.75 9.84 -14.01
C ASN A 215 -19.18 8.51 -14.66
N SER A 216 -18.40 7.98 -15.61
CA SER A 216 -18.77 6.80 -16.39
C SER A 216 -18.28 5.47 -15.81
N HIS A 217 -17.32 5.43 -14.88
CA HIS A 217 -16.72 4.17 -14.39
C HIS A 217 -16.69 4.00 -12.86
N SER A 218 -17.14 4.99 -12.07
CA SER A 218 -17.38 4.83 -10.63
C SER A 218 -18.63 3.97 -10.40
N GLN A 219 -18.45 2.64 -10.36
CA GLN A 219 -19.50 1.64 -10.11
C GLN A 219 -19.93 1.57 -8.63
N ALA A 220 -19.97 2.70 -7.92
CA ALA A 220 -20.59 2.77 -6.61
C ALA A 220 -22.07 3.17 -6.74
N GLY A 221 -22.97 2.20 -6.57
CA GLY A 221 -24.41 2.46 -6.56
C GLY A 221 -24.91 3.10 -5.24
N PRO A 222 -26.19 3.47 -5.15
CA PRO A 222 -27.07 3.96 -6.20
C PRO A 222 -27.35 5.44 -5.90
N ASN A 223 -26.40 6.33 -6.25
CA ASN A 223 -26.60 7.72 -6.71
C ASN A 223 -25.31 8.57 -6.68
N LYS A 224 -24.29 8.13 -7.43
CA LYS A 224 -23.25 8.98 -8.05
C LYS A 224 -22.17 9.56 -7.12
N ASN A 225 -21.16 8.75 -6.82
CA ASN A 225 -19.89 9.19 -6.22
C ASN A 225 -19.01 9.90 -7.26
N GLY A 226 -19.43 11.09 -7.69
CA GLY A 226 -18.55 12.03 -8.38
C GLY A 226 -17.71 12.81 -7.35
N PHE A 227 -16.44 13.07 -7.67
CA PHE A 227 -15.50 13.86 -6.86
C PHE A 227 -16.06 15.20 -6.35
N VAL A 228 -17.06 15.74 -7.05
CA VAL A 228 -17.78 16.99 -6.76
C VAL A 228 -18.48 17.00 -5.38
N GLY A 229 -18.61 15.87 -4.68
CA GLY A 229 -19.35 15.81 -3.41
C GLY A 229 -18.58 15.47 -2.13
N GLN A 230 -17.51 14.64 -2.18
CA GLN A 230 -16.90 14.08 -0.95
C GLN A 230 -15.54 14.70 -0.57
N CYS A 231 -14.82 15.27 -1.55
CA CYS A 231 -13.53 15.93 -1.31
C CYS A 231 -13.47 17.33 -1.96
N ALA A 232 -14.26 17.58 -3.01
CA ALA A 232 -14.46 18.90 -3.60
C ALA A 232 -15.42 19.75 -2.74
N GLY A 233 -14.89 20.38 -1.70
CA GLY A 233 -15.71 21.21 -0.80
C GLY A 233 -15.00 21.72 0.45
N LEU A 234 -13.82 21.17 0.76
CA LEU A 234 -12.97 21.68 1.84
C LEU A 234 -12.15 22.92 1.42
N GLY A 235 -12.38 23.46 0.22
CA GLY A 235 -11.86 24.76 -0.21
C GLY A 235 -12.65 25.90 0.42
N GLY A 236 -12.23 26.39 1.59
CA GLY A 236 -12.81 27.59 2.18
C GLY A 236 -12.63 27.78 3.69
N GLY A 237 -11.53 27.30 4.28
CA GLY A 237 -11.15 27.70 5.64
C GLY A 237 -10.46 29.07 5.60
N GLY A 238 -11.24 30.15 5.63
CA GLY A 238 -10.70 31.46 5.99
C GLY A 238 -10.00 31.36 7.35
N SER A 239 -8.79 31.92 7.44
CA SER A 239 -8.04 32.04 8.69
C SER A 239 -8.93 32.67 9.77
N PRO A 240 -9.10 32.06 10.97
CA PRO A 240 -9.73 32.77 12.07
C PRO A 240 -8.70 33.70 12.71
N GLY A 241 -8.90 35.01 12.53
CA GLY A 241 -8.35 36.09 13.37
C GLY A 241 -6.85 36.31 13.33
#